data_AF-A0A0U3K5B1-F1
#
_entry.id   AF-A0A0U3K5B1-F1
#
_cell.length_a   1.000
_cell.length_b   1.000
_cell.length_c   1.000
_cell.angle_alpha   90.00
_cell.angle_beta   90.00
_cell.angle_gamma   90.00
#
_symmetry.space_group_name_H-M   'P 1'
#
loop_
_entity.id
_entity.type
_entity.pdbx_description
1 polymer ?
#
loop_
_entity_poly.entity_id
_entity_poly.type
_entity_poly.pdbx_seq_one_letter_code
_entity_poly.pdbx_strand_id
1 'polypeptide(L)'
;MRTNLLRITTALGAAAVLAIGGAGVAAADGVGNAGIGNKGVGNAGIENMGLGNAGGFNGGIGNAGLGNWGWGNAGIGNTGVGSHGHGNSGLGSSGIGNTGVGSSGIGN
;
A
#
# COMPACT_ATOMS: atom_id res chain seq x y z
N MET A 1 45.31 -8.37 10.62
CA MET A 1 44.57 -8.64 9.36
C MET A 1 43.10 -9.02 9.56
N ARG A 2 42.69 -9.66 10.67
CA ARG A 2 41.29 -10.09 10.90
C ARG A 2 40.29 -8.97 11.30
N THR A 3 40.79 -7.81 11.71
CA THR A 3 39.99 -6.68 12.19
C THR A 3 39.27 -5.92 11.07
N ASN A 4 39.81 -5.93 9.85
CA ASN A 4 39.19 -5.23 8.71
C ASN A 4 38.01 -6.03 8.14
N LEU A 5 38.09 -7.36 8.13
CA LEU A 5 36.96 -8.21 7.73
C LEU A 5 35.75 -8.02 8.65
N LEU A 6 35.99 -7.92 9.97
CA LEU A 6 34.93 -7.74 10.97
C LEU A 6 34.26 -6.36 10.88
N ARG A 7 34.97 -5.33 10.40
CA ARG A 7 34.41 -3.99 10.16
C ARG A 7 33.61 -3.92 8.86
N ILE A 8 34.05 -4.64 7.83
CA ILE A 8 33.31 -4.71 6.56
C ILE A 8 32.01 -5.50 6.73
N THR A 9 32.02 -6.62 7.46
CA THR A 9 30.80 -7.40 7.71
C THR A 9 29.79 -6.66 8.58
N THR A 10 30.23 -5.91 9.59
CA THR A 10 29.34 -5.09 10.43
C THR A 10 28.82 -3.86 9.68
N ALA A 11 29.62 -3.24 8.80
CA ALA A 11 29.17 -2.13 7.95
C ALA A 11 28.18 -2.58 6.86
N LEU A 12 28.44 -3.72 6.20
CA LEU A 12 27.50 -4.30 5.22
C LEU A 12 26.21 -4.75 5.90
N GLY A 13 26.30 -5.31 7.12
CA GLY A 13 25.14 -5.70 7.92
C GLY A 13 24.27 -4.51 8.32
N ALA A 14 24.86 -3.40 8.76
CA ALA A 14 24.12 -2.19 9.12
C ALA A 14 23.48 -1.51 7.89
N ALA A 15 24.19 -1.44 6.76
CA ALA A 15 23.65 -0.90 5.51
C ALA A 15 22.53 -1.79 4.91
N ALA A 16 22.66 -3.11 5.01
CA ALA A 16 21.63 -4.05 4.59
C ALA A 16 20.39 -4.00 5.49
N VAL A 17 20.56 -3.85 6.81
CA VAL A 17 19.45 -3.67 7.76
C VAL A 17 18.71 -2.35 7.51
N LEU A 18 19.44 -1.28 7.18
CA LEU A 18 18.83 0.00 6.80
C LEU A 18 18.07 -0.09 5.47
N ALA A 19 18.45 -1.00 4.57
CA ALA A 19 17.80 -1.20 3.27
C ALA A 19 16.53 -2.09 3.32
N ILE A 20 16.34 -2.90 4.37
CA ILE A 20 15.12 -3.72 4.55
C ILE A 20 13.96 -2.87 5.12
N GLY A 21 14.28 -1.75 5.78
CA GLY A 21 13.32 -0.73 6.20
C GLY A 21 13.24 0.37 5.15
N GLY A 22 12.26 0.28 4.24
CA GLY A 22 12.03 1.29 3.21
C GLY A 22 11.92 2.72 3.78
N ALA A 23 12.39 3.68 2.99
CA ALA A 23 12.54 5.08 3.36
C ALA A 23 11.24 5.68 3.97
N GLY A 24 11.26 5.91 5.29
CA GLY A 24 10.15 6.50 6.03
C GLY A 24 10.11 6.01 7.47
N VAL A 25 10.92 6.63 8.33
CA VAL A 25 10.92 6.37 9.78
C VAL A 25 9.62 6.90 10.38
N ALA A 26 8.57 6.08 10.37
CA ALA A 26 7.41 6.15 11.25
C ALA A 26 6.67 4.80 11.21
N ALA A 27 7.10 3.85 12.05
CA ALA A 27 6.38 2.61 12.36
C ALA A 27 5.75 1.87 11.17
N ALA A 28 6.57 1.52 10.16
CA ALA A 28 6.12 0.58 9.15
C ALA A 28 6.24 -0.85 9.69
N ASP A 29 5.12 -1.45 10.08
CA ASP A 29 5.06 -2.87 10.47
C ASP A 29 5.09 -3.73 9.20
N GLY A 30 6.26 -3.93 8.59
CA GLY A 30 6.46 -4.91 7.52
C GLY A 30 7.55 -4.54 6.50
N VAL A 31 7.57 -5.25 5.37
CA VAL A 31 8.72 -5.29 4.43
C VAL A 31 8.50 -4.38 3.23
N GLY A 32 9.49 -3.54 2.91
CA GLY A 32 9.48 -2.75 1.67
C GLY A 32 8.42 -1.65 1.62
N ASN A 33 7.93 -1.20 2.77
CA ASN A 33 7.00 -0.07 2.84
C ASN A 33 7.76 1.26 2.76
N ALA A 34 7.19 2.25 2.07
CA ALA A 34 7.67 3.62 2.00
C ALA A 34 6.63 4.59 2.55
N GLY A 35 7.03 5.51 3.43
CA GLY A 35 6.12 6.46 4.09
C GLY A 35 5.80 6.11 5.54
N ILE A 36 4.59 6.44 6.01
CA ILE A 36 4.24 6.53 7.45
C ILE A 36 3.13 5.54 7.80
N GLY A 37 3.30 4.75 8.86
CA GLY A 37 2.22 3.94 9.46
C GLY A 37 1.70 2.80 8.59
N ASN A 38 2.44 2.41 7.55
CA ASN A 38 2.04 1.33 6.65
C ASN A 38 2.28 -0.04 7.29
N LYS A 39 1.32 -0.96 7.17
CA LYS A 39 1.40 -2.33 7.69
C LYS A 39 1.30 -3.34 6.55
N GLY A 40 2.18 -4.34 6.55
CA GLY A 40 2.25 -5.36 5.51
C GLY A 40 3.42 -5.14 4.55
N VAL A 41 3.24 -5.37 3.25
CA VAL A 41 4.36 -5.47 2.30
C VAL A 41 4.19 -4.51 1.12
N GLY A 42 5.26 -3.78 0.78
CA GLY A 42 5.33 -3.02 -0.47
C GLY A 42 4.35 -1.84 -0.58
N ASN A 43 3.88 -1.30 0.54
CA ASN A 43 2.95 -0.17 0.52
C ASN A 43 3.69 1.17 0.44
N ALA A 44 3.12 2.13 -0.29
CA ALA A 44 3.67 3.48 -0.44
C ALA A 44 2.65 4.55 0.01
N GLY A 45 3.06 5.41 0.94
CA GLY A 45 2.28 6.54 1.42
C GLY A 45 1.92 6.44 2.91
N ILE A 46 0.66 6.65 3.30
CA ILE A 46 0.27 6.85 4.70
C ILE A 46 -0.81 5.84 5.14
N GLU A 47 -0.55 5.12 6.22
CA GLU A 47 -1.54 4.27 6.91
C GLU A 47 -2.23 3.25 6.00
N ASN A 48 -1.49 2.67 5.06
CA ASN A 48 -2.00 1.57 4.25
C ASN A 48 -1.80 0.23 4.96
N MET A 49 -2.75 -0.68 4.81
CA MET A 49 -2.71 -2.03 5.37
C MET A 49 -2.83 -3.08 4.27
N GLY A 50 -1.86 -4.00 4.20
CA GLY A 50 -1.88 -5.15 3.29
C GLY A 50 -0.71 -5.15 2.31
N LEU A 51 -0.97 -5.40 1.03
CA LEU A 51 0.05 -5.62 0.01
C LEU A 51 -0.04 -4.61 -1.12
N GLY A 52 1.05 -3.91 -1.40
CA GLY A 52 1.21 -3.16 -2.65
C GLY A 52 0.23 -1.99 -2.83
N ASN A 53 -0.22 -1.37 -1.74
CA ASN A 53 -1.12 -0.23 -1.82
C ASN A 53 -0.34 1.08 -1.99
N ALA A 54 -0.90 2.04 -2.73
CA ALA A 54 -0.31 3.35 -2.97
C ALA A 54 -1.29 4.47 -2.60
N GLY A 55 -0.82 5.51 -1.90
CA GLY A 55 -1.64 6.63 -1.45
C GLY A 55 -1.87 6.56 0.07
N GLY A 56 -3.10 6.58 0.55
CA GLY A 56 -3.33 6.51 1.99
C GLY A 56 -4.64 5.88 2.45
N PHE A 57 -4.63 5.37 3.68
CA PHE A 57 -5.77 4.71 4.33
C PHE A 57 -6.36 3.55 3.52
N ASN A 58 -5.58 2.91 2.65
CA ASN A 58 -6.08 1.78 1.86
C ASN A 58 -5.91 0.46 2.61
N GLY A 59 -6.88 -0.44 2.49
CA GLY A 59 -6.88 -1.78 3.09
C GLY A 59 -7.00 -2.87 2.02
N GLY A 60 -6.11 -3.85 2.04
CA GLY A 60 -6.15 -5.02 1.15
C GLY A 60 -4.98 -5.07 0.18
N ILE A 61 -5.24 -5.32 -1.11
CA ILE A 61 -4.20 -5.64 -2.10
C ILE A 61 -4.28 -4.71 -3.30
N GLY A 62 -3.18 -4.04 -3.63
CA GLY A 62 -3.02 -3.34 -4.91
C GLY A 62 -3.96 -2.16 -5.11
N ASN A 63 -4.37 -1.48 -4.03
CA ASN A 63 -5.24 -0.31 -4.14
C ASN A 63 -4.42 0.97 -4.36
N ALA A 64 -4.96 1.91 -5.13
CA ALA A 64 -4.35 3.19 -5.42
C ALA A 64 -5.29 4.37 -5.09
N GLY A 65 -4.82 5.35 -4.34
CA GLY A 65 -5.59 6.53 -3.96
C GLY A 65 -5.88 6.58 -2.46
N LEU A 66 -7.11 6.91 -2.08
CA LEU A 66 -7.47 7.21 -0.69
C LEU A 66 -8.64 6.38 -0.17
N GLY A 67 -8.44 5.68 0.95
CA GLY A 67 -9.53 5.03 1.68
C GLY A 67 -10.19 3.86 0.93
N ASN A 68 -9.47 3.18 0.04
CA ASN A 68 -10.04 2.06 -0.70
C ASN A 68 -9.86 0.74 0.07
N TRP A 69 -10.87 -0.13 0.04
CA TRP A 69 -10.86 -1.42 0.73
C TRP A 69 -11.13 -2.60 -0.21
N GLY A 70 -10.30 -3.63 -0.14
CA GLY A 70 -10.40 -4.82 -0.99
C GLY A 70 -9.24 -4.89 -1.99
N TRP A 71 -9.51 -5.26 -3.24
CA TRP A 71 -8.48 -5.61 -4.23
C TRP A 71 -8.53 -4.76 -5.49
N GLY A 72 -7.41 -4.15 -5.85
CA GLY A 72 -7.23 -3.50 -7.15
C GLY A 72 -8.14 -2.30 -7.38
N ASN A 73 -8.52 -1.58 -6.33
CA ASN A 73 -9.37 -0.41 -6.46
C ASN A 73 -8.52 0.86 -6.70
N ALA A 74 -9.03 1.79 -7.52
CA ALA A 74 -8.36 3.05 -7.80
C ALA A 74 -9.29 4.25 -7.59
N GLY A 75 -8.82 5.28 -6.89
CA GLY A 75 -9.59 6.50 -6.60
C GLY A 75 -9.84 6.68 -5.11
N ILE A 76 -11.06 7.04 -4.73
CA ILE A 76 -11.39 7.43 -3.35
C ILE A 76 -12.57 6.62 -2.82
N GLY A 77 -12.39 5.98 -1.68
CA GLY A 77 -13.49 5.37 -0.91
C GLY A 77 -14.17 4.19 -1.61
N ASN A 78 -13.47 3.47 -2.50
CA ASN A 78 -14.05 2.31 -3.16
C ASN A 78 -13.90 1.06 -2.30
N THR A 79 -14.93 0.21 -2.24
CA THR A 79 -14.91 -1.07 -1.54
C THR A 79 -15.20 -2.21 -2.50
N GLY A 80 -14.49 -3.33 -2.38
CA GLY A 80 -14.70 -4.53 -3.20
C GLY A 80 -13.51 -4.80 -4.13
N VAL A 81 -13.76 -5.14 -5.39
CA VAL A 81 -12.71 -5.57 -6.33
C VAL A 81 -12.77 -4.78 -7.63
N GLY A 82 -11.64 -4.23 -8.05
CA GLY A 82 -11.48 -3.63 -9.38
C GLY A 82 -12.33 -2.38 -9.63
N SER A 83 -12.71 -1.65 -8.58
CA SER A 83 -13.55 -0.46 -8.69
C SER A 83 -12.72 0.82 -8.89
N HIS A 84 -13.17 1.68 -9.80
CA HIS A 84 -12.45 2.89 -10.24
C HIS A 84 -13.31 4.14 -10.10
N GLY A 85 -12.85 5.15 -9.35
CA GLY A 85 -13.57 6.41 -9.17
C GLY A 85 -13.83 6.72 -7.70
N HIS A 86 -15.07 7.13 -7.36
CA HIS A 86 -15.40 7.64 -6.03
C HIS A 86 -16.57 6.87 -5.40
N GLY A 87 -16.35 6.27 -4.24
CA GLY A 87 -17.42 5.70 -3.43
C GLY A 87 -18.15 4.53 -4.06
N ASN A 88 -17.49 3.75 -4.92
CA ASN A 88 -18.11 2.55 -5.51
C ASN A 88 -17.99 1.34 -4.58
N SER A 89 -19.00 0.49 -4.56
CA SER A 89 -19.03 -0.73 -3.74
C SER A 89 -19.42 -1.96 -4.57
N GLY A 90 -18.51 -2.92 -4.71
CA GLY A 90 -18.78 -4.18 -5.39
C GLY A 90 -17.68 -4.60 -6.36
N LEU A 91 -18.04 -5.15 -7.51
CA LEU A 91 -17.10 -5.78 -8.45
C LEU A 91 -17.09 -5.03 -9.77
N GLY A 92 -15.95 -4.42 -10.10
CA GLY A 92 -15.71 -3.84 -11.42
C GLY A 92 -16.58 -2.63 -11.76
N SER A 93 -16.83 -1.76 -10.79
CA SER A 93 -17.62 -0.54 -11.01
C SER A 93 -16.73 0.65 -11.38
N SER A 94 -17.25 1.57 -12.21
CA SER A 94 -16.53 2.80 -12.59
C SER A 94 -17.41 4.05 -12.48
N GLY A 95 -16.89 5.12 -11.90
CA GLY A 95 -17.62 6.38 -11.75
C GLY A 95 -17.86 6.73 -10.29
N ILE A 96 -19.07 7.18 -9.94
CA ILE A 96 -19.37 7.77 -8.63
C ILE A 96 -20.56 7.06 -7.98
N GLY A 97 -20.36 6.50 -6.79
CA GLY A 97 -21.44 6.01 -5.93
C GLY A 97 -22.17 4.80 -6.50
N ASN A 98 -21.52 3.98 -7.31
CA ASN A 98 -22.14 2.79 -7.88
C ASN A 98 -22.04 1.60 -6.93
N THR A 99 -23.10 0.80 -6.84
CA THR A 99 -23.09 -0.46 -6.10
C THR A 99 -23.31 -1.65 -7.06
N GLY A 100 -22.81 -2.84 -6.70
CA GLY A 100 -23.10 -4.07 -7.41
C GLY A 100 -21.97 -4.52 -8.34
N VAL A 101 -22.32 -5.04 -9.52
CA VAL A 101 -21.36 -5.68 -10.44
C VAL A 101 -21.41 -4.99 -11.79
N GLY A 102 -20.26 -4.50 -12.26
CA GLY A 102 -20.11 -3.97 -13.62
C GLY A 102 -20.88 -2.68 -13.90
N SER A 103 -21.15 -1.86 -12.88
CA SER A 103 -21.87 -0.61 -13.01
C SER A 103 -20.95 0.54 -13.41
N SER A 104 -21.38 1.36 -14.39
CA SER A 104 -20.66 2.55 -14.83
C SER A 104 -21.56 3.78 -14.82
N GLY A 105 -21.06 4.90 -14.31
CA GLY A 105 -21.81 6.16 -14.25
C GLY A 105 -21.94 6.71 -12.83
N ILE A 106 -23.08 7.31 -12.53
CA ILE A 106 -23.34 7.99 -11.25
C ILE A 106 -24.59 7.39 -10.59
N GLY A 107 -24.41 6.81 -9.41
CA GLY A 107 -25.51 6.39 -8.53
C GLY A 107 -26.32 5.18 -9.03
N ASN A 108 -25.65 4.17 -9.60
CA ASN A 108 -26.28 2.92 -10.02
C ASN A 108 -26.33 1.87 -8.90
#